data_AF-A0A7S3PTR2-F1
#
_entry.id   AF-A0A7S3PTR2-F1
#
_cell.length_a   1.000
_cell.length_b   1.000
_cell.length_c   1.000
_cell.angle_alpha   90.00
_cell.angle_beta   90.00
_cell.angle_gamma   90.00
#
_symmetry.space_group_name_H-M   'P 1'
#
loop_
_entity.id
_entity.type
_entity.pdbx_description
1 polymer ?
#
loop_
_entity_poly.entity_id
_entity_poly.type
_entity_poly.pdbx_seq_one_letter_code
_entity_poly.pdbx_strand_id
1 'polypeptide(L)'
;MKSLATTFNGVMANNGAMFDIRAAPNKSVTIKSLSFQTTQATACEVQVFTKSGSHEYFEQTRNAWTEIVNKKTQCIGPGLETTIYDGMFIDAAELTINEGEERAFYIRVVGTELVYSETISYDQVFVEDSNIQILEGVGVSAFFLDYTEKRMWNGVIYYEVIGGSDVDILGSCSSILEVDRSNAGTSNKNFGIMFNIKNKSGEEISIQGLSFYTDITKNVKYTIYTRLYGYEYGMDSLDMWTKIAQGTVKGKGEFSPIVISGDDFDAVDISASNTQGFFITLDSKGLLYRTTSLDPGSTYVRND
;
A
#
# COMPACT_ATOMS: atom_id res chain seq x y z
N MET A 1 0.29 -0.87 -5.62
CA MET A 1 0.14 0.24 -4.66
C MET A 1 0.62 -0.21 -3.28
N LYS A 2 1.63 0.48 -2.72
CA LYS A 2 2.17 0.26 -1.37
C LYS A 2 1.56 1.29 -0.41
N SER A 3 1.66 1.06 0.90
CA SER A 3 1.22 2.01 1.90
C SER A 3 2.14 2.05 3.11
N LEU A 4 2.29 3.24 3.70
CA LEU A 4 3.04 3.46 4.92
C LEU A 4 2.24 4.37 5.84
N ALA A 5 1.94 3.88 7.04
CA ALA A 5 1.19 4.63 8.06
C ALA A 5 2.16 5.20 9.09
N THR A 6 1.88 6.41 9.58
CA THR A 6 2.57 6.99 10.74
C THR A 6 1.98 6.42 12.03
N THR A 7 1.33 7.25 12.83
CA THR A 7 0.62 6.87 14.05
C THR A 7 -0.78 7.44 14.02
N PHE A 8 -1.68 6.82 14.79
CA PHE A 8 -3.06 7.27 14.98
C PHE A 8 -3.38 7.59 16.44
N ASN A 9 -2.35 7.61 17.30
CA ASN A 9 -2.51 7.81 18.75
C ASN A 9 -2.36 9.28 19.18
N GLY A 10 -2.30 10.21 18.21
CA GLY A 10 -2.14 11.62 18.52
C GLY A 10 -3.39 12.21 19.16
N VAL A 11 -3.17 13.12 20.10
CA VAL A 11 -4.22 13.83 20.84
C VAL A 11 -4.13 15.35 20.64
N MET A 12 -3.15 15.80 19.85
CA MET A 12 -2.96 17.21 19.53
C MET A 12 -3.65 17.53 18.21
N ALA A 13 -4.11 18.77 18.05
CA ALA A 13 -4.72 19.21 16.81
C ALA A 13 -4.50 20.70 16.57
N ASN A 14 -4.41 21.08 15.29
CA ASN A 14 -4.38 22.46 14.80
C ASN A 14 -4.85 22.47 13.34
N ASN A 15 -4.77 23.64 12.68
CA ASN A 15 -5.19 23.82 11.29
C ASN A 15 -4.42 22.97 10.27
N GLY A 16 -3.22 22.47 10.59
CA GLY A 16 -2.50 21.59 9.68
C GLY A 16 -1.17 21.06 10.23
N ALA A 17 -0.47 20.32 9.38
CA ALA A 17 0.86 19.80 9.66
C ALA A 17 1.72 19.79 8.40
N MET A 18 3.00 20.12 8.55
CA MET A 18 4.01 19.94 7.49
C MET A 18 4.94 18.78 7.86
N PHE A 19 5.40 18.04 6.87
CA PHE A 19 6.30 16.90 7.03
C PHE A 19 6.96 16.58 5.69
N ASP A 20 8.05 15.83 5.74
CA ASP A 20 8.79 15.43 4.56
C ASP A 20 8.67 13.93 4.29
N ILE A 21 8.74 13.58 3.01
CA ILE A 21 8.88 12.22 2.53
C ILE A 21 10.17 12.14 1.72
N ARG A 22 11.05 11.22 2.09
CA ARG A 22 12.26 10.92 1.34
C ARG A 22 12.13 9.59 0.64
N ALA A 23 12.42 9.55 -0.65
CA ALA A 23 12.49 8.30 -1.38
C ALA A 23 13.84 7.61 -1.13
N ALA A 24 13.86 6.28 -1.15
CA ALA A 24 15.10 5.53 -1.01
C ALA A 24 16.10 5.90 -2.13
N PRO A 25 17.41 5.80 -1.90
CA PRO A 25 18.45 6.25 -2.85
C PRO A 25 18.38 5.65 -4.27
N ASN A 26 17.63 4.57 -4.44
CA ASN A 26 17.51 3.80 -5.69
C ASN A 26 16.04 3.54 -6.10
N LYS A 27 15.10 4.36 -5.59
CA LYS A 27 13.66 4.21 -5.84
C LYS A 27 13.02 5.57 -6.02
N SER A 28 12.41 5.81 -7.18
CA SER A 28 11.45 6.89 -7.30
C SER A 28 10.07 6.38 -6.87
N VAL A 29 9.21 7.27 -6.37
CA VAL A 29 7.83 6.94 -5.99
C VAL A 29 6.85 8.01 -6.46
N THR A 30 5.62 7.64 -6.77
CA THR A 30 4.48 8.56 -6.92
C THR A 30 3.53 8.40 -5.76
N ILE A 31 3.22 9.48 -5.06
CA ILE A 31 2.14 9.51 -4.07
C ILE A 31 0.79 9.47 -4.80
N LYS A 32 -0.06 8.51 -4.43
CA LYS A 32 -1.39 8.30 -5.03
C LYS A 32 -2.53 8.65 -4.10
N SER A 33 -2.29 8.68 -2.79
CA SER A 33 -3.27 9.11 -1.80
C SER A 33 -2.61 9.45 -0.46
N LEU A 34 -3.23 10.36 0.26
CA LEU A 34 -2.87 10.77 1.62
C LEU A 34 -4.14 10.67 2.48
N SER A 35 -4.05 10.21 3.73
CA SER A 35 -5.19 10.22 4.66
C SER A 35 -4.86 10.92 5.96
N PHE A 36 -5.82 11.57 6.60
CA PHE A 36 -5.57 12.30 7.86
C PHE A 36 -6.75 12.14 8.80
N GLN A 37 -6.52 12.38 10.10
CA GLN A 37 -7.58 12.42 11.10
C GLN A 37 -7.98 13.85 11.44
N THR A 38 -9.22 14.03 11.88
CA THR A 38 -9.76 15.33 12.30
C THR A 38 -10.46 15.25 13.64
N THR A 39 -10.62 16.40 14.32
CA THR A 39 -11.26 16.44 15.65
C THR A 39 -12.79 16.32 15.59
N GLN A 40 -13.40 16.54 14.42
CA GLN A 40 -14.86 16.52 14.25
C GLN A 40 -15.29 16.00 12.88
N ALA A 41 -16.38 15.24 12.85
CA ALA A 41 -17.05 14.82 11.62
C ALA A 41 -17.92 15.97 11.09
N THR A 42 -17.44 16.70 10.09
CA THR A 42 -18.10 17.90 9.59
C THR A 42 -17.71 18.20 8.14
N ALA A 43 -18.47 19.06 7.47
CA ALA A 43 -18.04 19.63 6.21
C ALA A 43 -16.78 20.47 6.43
N CYS A 44 -15.73 20.17 5.68
CA CYS A 44 -14.43 20.81 5.82
C CYS A 44 -13.85 21.14 4.44
N GLU A 45 -12.93 22.10 4.42
CA GLU A 45 -12.09 22.38 3.25
C GLU A 45 -10.71 21.84 3.51
N VAL A 46 -10.20 21.05 2.55
CA VAL A 46 -8.88 20.42 2.61
C VAL A 46 -8.02 21.07 1.55
N GLN A 47 -6.88 21.59 1.98
CA GLN A 47 -5.84 22.09 1.11
C GLN A 47 -4.57 21.28 1.34
N VAL A 48 -3.92 20.88 0.26
CA VAL A 48 -2.61 20.23 0.34
C VAL A 48 -1.65 21.01 -0.54
N PHE A 49 -0.50 21.30 0.03
CA PHE A 49 0.62 21.91 -0.68
C PHE A 49 1.79 20.95 -0.69
N THR A 50 2.61 21.03 -1.72
CA THR A 50 3.87 20.29 -1.81
C THR A 50 5.01 21.19 -2.27
N LYS A 51 6.23 20.83 -1.91
CA LYS A 51 7.44 21.53 -2.28
C LYS A 51 8.56 20.52 -2.50
N SER A 52 9.38 20.70 -3.53
CA SER A 52 10.60 19.92 -3.73
C SER A 52 11.63 20.20 -2.62
N GLY A 53 12.26 19.16 -2.10
CA GLY A 53 13.10 19.20 -0.89
C GLY A 53 12.28 19.38 0.39
N SER A 54 12.98 19.66 1.49
CA SER A 54 12.41 19.76 2.84
C SER A 54 11.48 20.97 3.04
N HIS A 55 10.57 20.86 4.00
CA HIS A 55 9.81 21.97 4.58
C HIS A 55 10.65 22.91 5.45
N GLU A 56 11.82 22.46 5.95
CA GLU A 56 12.69 23.20 6.88
C GLU A 56 13.04 24.58 6.32
N TYR A 57 12.86 25.63 7.12
CA TYR A 57 13.04 27.04 6.76
C TYR A 57 12.01 27.61 5.76
N PHE A 58 11.02 26.82 5.34
CA PHE A 58 9.95 27.24 4.41
C PHE A 58 8.55 27.19 5.04
N GLU A 59 8.44 26.96 6.34
CA GLU A 59 7.18 26.81 7.07
C GLU A 59 6.29 28.05 7.00
N GLN A 60 6.91 29.22 6.82
CA GLN A 60 6.23 30.51 6.73
C GLN A 60 6.25 31.12 5.31
N THR A 61 6.75 30.38 4.32
CA THR A 61 7.01 30.91 2.97
C THR A 61 6.05 30.30 1.96
N ARG A 62 4.76 30.69 1.98
CA ARG A 62 3.71 30.14 1.10
C ARG A 62 4.12 30.05 -0.38
N ASN A 63 4.81 31.06 -0.91
CA ASN A 63 5.17 31.13 -2.33
C ASN A 63 6.23 30.10 -2.76
N ALA A 64 6.87 29.40 -1.81
CA ALA A 64 7.77 28.29 -2.10
C ALA A 64 7.03 26.96 -2.34
N TRP A 65 5.71 26.93 -2.13
CA TRP A 65 4.90 25.73 -2.17
C TRP A 65 3.87 25.77 -3.31
N THR A 66 3.61 24.60 -3.89
CA THR A 66 2.60 24.39 -4.93
C THR A 66 1.34 23.80 -4.30
N GLU A 67 0.18 24.45 -4.49
CA GLU A 67 -1.12 23.90 -4.07
C GLU A 67 -1.54 22.77 -5.01
N ILE A 68 -1.66 21.56 -4.47
CA ILE A 68 -2.03 20.34 -5.22
C ILE A 68 -3.42 19.83 -4.88
N VAL A 69 -4.04 20.30 -3.81
CA VAL A 69 -5.44 20.00 -3.46
C VAL A 69 -6.09 21.26 -2.92
N ASN A 70 -7.33 21.52 -3.34
CA ASN A 70 -8.21 22.53 -2.76
C ASN A 70 -9.65 22.09 -2.99
N LYS A 71 -10.22 21.38 -2.01
CA LYS A 71 -11.54 20.74 -2.14
C LYS A 71 -12.32 20.82 -0.83
N LYS A 72 -13.63 21.06 -0.96
CA LYS A 72 -14.58 20.81 0.12
C LYS A 72 -14.93 19.33 0.14
N THR A 73 -14.94 18.73 1.32
CA THR A 73 -15.27 17.32 1.54
C THR A 73 -15.94 17.13 2.89
N GLN A 74 -16.36 15.90 3.18
CA GLN A 74 -16.81 15.50 4.50
C GLN A 74 -15.61 14.94 5.28
N CYS A 75 -15.15 15.68 6.29
CA CYS A 75 -14.21 15.14 7.28
C CYS A 75 -14.94 14.12 8.17
N ILE A 76 -14.27 13.02 8.48
CA ILE A 76 -14.89 11.85 9.13
C ILE A 76 -14.79 11.89 10.67
N GLY A 77 -13.93 12.76 11.21
CA GLY A 77 -13.78 12.98 12.64
C GLY A 77 -12.78 12.06 13.36
N PRO A 78 -12.85 12.00 14.70
CA PRO A 78 -11.81 11.38 15.52
C PRO A 78 -11.65 9.89 15.29
N GLY A 79 -10.41 9.42 15.22
CA GLY A 79 -10.09 8.00 15.10
C GLY A 79 -10.42 7.38 13.73
N LEU A 80 -10.92 8.19 12.78
CA LEU A 80 -11.29 7.76 11.44
C LEU A 80 -10.54 8.58 10.38
N GLU A 81 -10.11 7.90 9.33
CA GLU A 81 -9.35 8.52 8.25
C GLU A 81 -10.26 9.29 7.29
N THR A 82 -9.89 10.54 7.02
CA THR A 82 -10.37 11.30 5.87
C THR A 82 -9.34 11.19 4.77
N THR A 83 -9.73 10.63 3.62
CA THR A 83 -8.80 10.28 2.54
C THR A 83 -8.85 11.30 1.41
N ILE A 84 -7.69 11.71 0.93
CA ILE A 84 -7.46 12.46 -0.30
C ILE A 84 -7.08 11.44 -1.37
N TYR A 85 -7.97 11.20 -2.32
CA TYR A 85 -7.76 10.23 -3.40
C TYR A 85 -7.09 10.88 -4.61
N ASP A 86 -6.50 10.06 -5.49
CA ASP A 86 -5.78 10.48 -6.70
C ASP A 86 -6.54 11.53 -7.54
N GLY A 87 -7.85 11.34 -7.73
CA GLY A 87 -8.70 12.27 -8.48
C GLY A 87 -8.94 13.64 -7.82
N MET A 88 -8.45 13.86 -6.59
CA MET A 88 -8.51 15.16 -5.92
C MET A 88 -7.28 16.03 -6.20
N PHE A 89 -6.20 15.46 -6.72
CA PHE A 89 -4.98 16.20 -7.02
C PHE A 89 -5.15 17.05 -8.29
N ILE A 90 -4.75 18.31 -8.20
CA ILE A 90 -4.78 19.30 -9.29
C ILE A 90 -3.62 19.04 -10.26
N ASP A 91 -2.47 18.64 -9.72
CA ASP A 91 -1.28 18.30 -10.49
C ASP A 91 -0.61 17.04 -9.92
N ALA A 92 -0.84 15.91 -10.57
CA ALA A 92 -0.27 14.63 -10.15
C ALA A 92 1.24 14.50 -10.50
N ALA A 93 1.79 15.36 -11.36
CA ALA A 93 3.21 15.32 -11.68
C ALA A 93 4.07 15.74 -10.48
N GLU A 94 3.56 16.68 -9.67
CA GLU A 94 4.16 17.13 -8.41
C GLU A 94 4.19 16.06 -7.31
N LEU A 95 3.53 14.92 -7.50
CA LEU A 95 3.51 13.85 -6.51
C LEU A 95 4.59 12.80 -6.72
N THR A 96 5.43 12.98 -7.73
CA THR A 96 6.61 12.15 -7.94
C THR A 96 7.78 12.66 -7.10
N ILE A 97 8.38 11.73 -6.35
CA ILE A 97 9.63 11.92 -5.59
C ILE A 97 10.66 11.04 -6.29
N ASN A 98 11.72 11.63 -6.87
CA ASN A 98 12.73 10.84 -7.56
C ASN A 98 13.63 10.12 -6.55
N GLU A 99 14.40 9.15 -7.04
CA GLU A 99 15.34 8.37 -6.23
C GLU A 99 16.27 9.24 -5.36
N GLY A 100 16.30 8.95 -4.07
CA GLY A 100 17.06 9.69 -3.08
C GLY A 100 16.60 11.13 -2.84
N GLU A 101 15.61 11.62 -3.57
CA GLU A 101 15.05 12.96 -3.38
C GLU A 101 14.06 12.98 -2.23
N GLU A 102 13.80 14.20 -1.79
CA GLU A 102 12.87 14.50 -0.72
C GLU A 102 11.82 15.49 -1.22
N ARG A 103 10.62 15.35 -0.68
CA ARG A 103 9.50 16.24 -1.00
C ARG A 103 8.68 16.51 0.25
N ALA A 104 8.42 17.78 0.49
CA ALA A 104 7.63 18.28 1.59
C ALA A 104 6.13 18.29 1.25
N PHE A 105 5.32 18.09 2.28
CA PHE A 105 3.87 18.17 2.23
C PHE A 105 3.35 19.06 3.35
N TYR A 106 2.36 19.88 3.06
CA TYR A 106 1.59 20.64 4.05
C TYR A 106 0.10 20.32 3.86
N ILE A 107 -0.49 19.64 4.83
CA ILE A 107 -1.93 19.37 4.86
C ILE A 107 -2.59 20.39 5.78
N ARG A 108 -3.54 21.15 5.24
CA ARG A 108 -4.35 22.13 5.95
C ARG A 108 -5.83 21.76 5.88
N VAL A 109 -6.52 21.92 6.99
CA VAL A 109 -7.95 21.68 7.12
C VAL A 109 -8.63 22.95 7.66
N VAL A 110 -9.80 23.29 7.10
CA VAL A 110 -10.65 24.40 7.55
C VAL A 110 -12.03 23.87 7.92
N GLY A 111 -12.59 24.38 9.01
CA GLY A 111 -13.89 23.95 9.55
C GLY A 111 -13.80 22.83 10.60
N THR A 112 -12.63 22.23 10.74
CA THR A 112 -12.23 21.30 11.81
C THR A 112 -10.70 21.36 11.94
N GLU A 113 -10.13 20.63 12.89
CA GLU A 113 -8.68 20.61 13.12
C GLU A 113 -8.09 19.27 12.69
N LEU A 114 -6.89 19.30 12.12
CA LEU A 114 -6.09 18.12 11.78
C LEU A 114 -5.42 17.59 13.05
N VAL A 115 -5.58 16.29 13.30
CA VAL A 115 -4.95 15.60 14.43
C VAL A 115 -3.54 15.17 14.06
N TYR A 116 -2.59 15.42 14.97
CA TYR A 116 -1.20 15.00 14.87
C TYR A 116 -0.66 14.56 16.23
N SER A 117 0.54 14.01 16.24
CA SER A 117 1.23 13.56 17.44
C SER A 117 2.37 14.51 17.81
N GLU A 118 2.65 14.64 19.10
CA GLU A 118 3.90 15.21 19.59
C GLU A 118 5.01 14.18 19.47
N THR A 119 6.17 14.61 19.00
CA THR A 119 7.38 13.80 18.89
C THR A 119 8.51 14.38 19.72
N ILE A 120 9.61 13.64 19.82
CA ILE A 120 10.78 14.03 20.63
C ILE A 120 11.90 14.66 19.79
N SER A 121 11.90 14.37 18.49
CA SER A 121 12.91 14.79 17.53
C SER A 121 12.29 15.71 16.48
N TYR A 122 13.15 16.41 15.74
CA TYR A 122 12.78 17.26 14.61
C TYR A 122 13.53 16.77 13.38
N ASP A 123 12.82 16.64 12.25
CA ASP A 123 13.38 16.20 10.97
C ASP A 123 14.16 14.87 11.05
N GLN A 124 13.73 13.97 11.93
CA GLN A 124 14.25 12.59 11.97
C GLN A 124 13.26 11.65 11.33
N VAL A 125 13.75 10.50 10.86
CA VAL A 125 12.89 9.44 10.32
C VAL A 125 11.93 8.97 11.41
N PHE A 126 10.64 9.23 11.22
CA PHE A 126 9.58 8.77 12.12
C PHE A 126 9.22 7.31 11.84
N VAL A 127 9.04 6.99 10.56
CA VAL A 127 8.73 5.64 10.06
C VAL A 127 9.30 5.48 8.66
N GLU A 128 9.72 4.27 8.32
CA GLU A 128 10.24 3.95 6.99
C GLU A 128 9.83 2.54 6.55
N ASP A 129 9.89 2.33 5.24
CA ASP A 129 9.95 1.01 4.61
C ASP A 129 11.11 0.95 3.61
N SER A 130 11.16 -0.08 2.75
CA SER A 130 12.23 -0.26 1.77
C SER A 130 12.26 0.77 0.64
N ASN A 131 11.26 1.65 0.53
CA ASN A 131 11.06 2.57 -0.60
C ASN A 131 11.01 4.03 -0.15
N ILE A 132 10.44 4.32 1.01
CA ILE A 132 10.31 5.69 1.52
C ILE A 132 10.58 5.79 3.02
N GLN A 133 10.99 6.99 3.43
CA GLN A 133 11.05 7.45 4.81
C GLN A 133 10.05 8.59 4.98
N ILE A 134 9.31 8.61 6.08
CA ILE A 134 8.48 9.76 6.49
C ILE A 134 9.19 10.40 7.68
N LEU A 135 9.50 11.69 7.57
CA LEU A 135 10.24 12.44 8.58
C LEU A 135 9.28 13.23 9.46
N GLU A 136 9.67 13.40 10.72
CA GLU A 136 8.98 14.28 11.66
C GLU A 136 8.97 15.71 11.13
N GLY A 137 7.90 16.46 11.41
CA GLY A 137 7.80 17.85 10.97
C GLY A 137 7.19 18.76 12.01
N VAL A 138 6.25 19.59 11.58
CA VAL A 138 5.68 20.67 12.40
C VAL A 138 4.15 20.68 12.37
N GLY A 139 3.55 21.09 13.48
CA GLY A 139 2.13 21.39 13.57
C GLY A 139 1.92 22.88 13.30
N VAL A 140 0.92 23.24 12.51
CA VAL A 140 0.73 24.61 12.02
C VAL A 140 -0.65 25.13 12.43
N SER A 141 -0.69 26.17 13.27
CA SER A 141 -1.95 26.71 13.81
C SER A 141 -2.57 27.81 12.95
N ALA A 142 -1.82 28.44 12.04
CA ALA A 142 -2.33 29.43 11.11
C ALA A 142 -1.77 29.22 9.69
N PHE A 143 -2.43 29.75 8.66
CA PHE A 143 -2.04 29.46 7.28
C PHE A 143 -0.62 29.97 6.97
N PHE A 144 0.35 29.07 6.85
CA PHE A 144 1.78 29.38 6.75
C PHE A 144 2.28 30.31 7.88
N LEU A 145 1.71 30.20 9.07
CA LEU A 145 2.04 31.01 10.24
C LEU A 145 1.94 30.16 11.50
N ASP A 146 2.68 30.53 12.55
CA ASP A 146 2.63 29.91 13.87
C ASP A 146 2.76 28.38 13.84
N TYR A 147 3.98 27.89 13.68
CA TYR A 147 4.27 26.47 13.72
C TYR A 147 4.90 26.05 15.05
N THR A 148 4.73 24.78 15.39
CA THR A 148 5.39 24.12 16.53
C THR A 148 6.17 22.93 16.00
N GLU A 149 7.46 22.89 16.29
CA GLU A 149 8.34 21.78 15.94
C GLU A 149 7.98 20.48 16.67
N LYS A 150 8.58 19.38 16.19
CA LYS A 150 8.50 18.06 16.80
C LYS A 150 7.06 17.56 16.82
N ARG A 151 6.43 17.60 15.66
CA ARG A 151 5.07 17.11 15.43
C ARG A 151 5.07 16.14 14.26
N MET A 152 4.25 15.11 14.34
CA MET A 152 4.08 14.17 13.25
C MET A 152 2.62 14.09 12.85
N TRP A 153 2.35 14.40 11.59
CA TRP A 153 1.06 14.14 10.96
C TRP A 153 0.62 12.68 11.16
N ASN A 154 -0.66 12.49 11.51
CA ASN A 154 -1.26 11.18 11.73
C ASN A 154 -2.06 10.74 10.50
N GLY A 155 -1.55 9.77 9.77
CA GLY A 155 -2.14 9.38 8.50
C GLY A 155 -1.48 8.19 7.81
N VAL A 156 -2.00 7.87 6.62
CA VAL A 156 -1.44 6.87 5.72
C VAL A 156 -1.10 7.52 4.38
N ILE A 157 0.06 7.15 3.86
CA ILE A 157 0.48 7.45 2.50
C ILE A 157 0.28 6.20 1.66
N TYR A 158 -0.42 6.32 0.54
CA TYR A 158 -0.49 5.29 -0.48
C TYR A 158 0.31 5.75 -1.70
N TYR A 159 1.22 4.91 -2.17
CA TYR A 159 2.16 5.28 -3.22
C TYR A 159 2.46 4.12 -4.17
N GLU A 160 3.07 4.46 -5.30
CA GLU A 160 3.60 3.53 -6.30
C GLU A 160 5.09 3.77 -6.48
N VAL A 161 5.85 2.73 -6.78
CA VAL A 161 7.29 2.87 -7.10
C VAL A 161 7.40 3.11 -8.60
N ILE A 162 8.10 4.17 -9.01
CA ILE A 162 8.37 4.53 -10.41
C ILE A 162 9.79 4.13 -10.74
N GLY A 163 10.02 3.47 -11.87
CA GLY A 163 11.37 3.32 -12.45
C GLY A 163 12.33 2.43 -11.64
N GLY A 164 12.07 2.21 -10.36
CA GLY A 164 12.39 0.97 -9.70
C GLY A 164 11.51 -0.10 -10.35
N SER A 165 12.10 -0.90 -11.23
CA SER A 165 11.97 -2.33 -10.99
C SER A 165 12.10 -2.50 -9.48
N ASP A 166 11.10 -3.08 -8.82
CA ASP A 166 11.35 -3.72 -7.55
C ASP A 166 12.74 -4.36 -7.70
N VAL A 167 13.78 -3.81 -7.05
CA VAL A 167 14.93 -4.63 -6.66
C VAL A 167 14.38 -6.03 -6.55
N ASP A 168 14.83 -6.84 -7.48
CA ASP A 168 14.61 -8.27 -7.63
C ASP A 168 14.46 -8.91 -6.25
N ILE A 169 13.26 -8.85 -5.67
CA ILE A 169 12.78 -9.79 -4.66
C ILE A 169 11.89 -10.81 -5.40
N LEU A 170 11.97 -10.84 -6.74
CA LEU A 170 11.28 -11.75 -7.66
C LEU A 170 12.23 -11.95 -8.84
N GLY A 171 13.36 -12.65 -8.62
CA GLY A 171 14.37 -12.90 -9.65
C GLY A 171 13.74 -13.06 -11.04
N SER A 172 14.13 -12.21 -12.00
CA SER A 172 13.80 -12.36 -13.44
C SER A 172 12.33 -12.25 -13.88
N CYS A 173 11.38 -11.85 -13.03
CA CYS A 173 9.95 -11.90 -13.41
C CYS A 173 9.57 -10.82 -14.46
N SER A 174 9.11 -11.25 -15.64
CA SER A 174 8.86 -10.37 -16.80
C SER A 174 7.49 -9.67 -16.83
N SER A 175 6.52 -10.11 -16.02
CA SER A 175 5.17 -9.54 -15.97
C SER A 175 4.42 -9.90 -14.68
N ILE A 176 3.36 -9.13 -14.35
CA ILE A 176 2.43 -9.39 -13.25
C ILE A 176 1.02 -9.60 -13.83
N LEU A 177 0.32 -10.63 -13.36
CA LEU A 177 -1.07 -10.90 -13.69
C LEU A 177 -1.97 -10.56 -12.48
N GLU A 178 -2.66 -9.42 -12.53
CA GLU A 178 -3.53 -8.96 -11.44
C GLU A 178 -4.98 -9.43 -11.59
N VAL A 179 -5.59 -9.91 -10.49
CA VAL A 179 -7.03 -10.20 -10.43
C VAL A 179 -7.84 -8.96 -10.01
N ASP A 180 -9.08 -8.84 -10.51
CA ASP A 180 -9.97 -7.69 -10.28
C ASP A 180 -10.15 -7.34 -8.78
N ARG A 181 -9.93 -6.06 -8.45
CA ARG A 181 -9.96 -5.47 -7.09
C ARG A 181 -11.27 -4.77 -6.74
N SER A 182 -12.22 -4.63 -7.67
CA SER A 182 -13.28 -3.61 -7.65
C SER A 182 -14.37 -3.72 -6.56
N ASN A 183 -14.30 -4.66 -5.60
CA ASN A 183 -15.29 -4.77 -4.51
C ASN A 183 -14.70 -5.43 -3.24
N ALA A 184 -13.68 -4.83 -2.63
CA ALA A 184 -13.06 -5.31 -1.39
C ALA A 184 -13.96 -5.24 -0.12
N GLY A 185 -15.29 -5.30 -0.25
CA GLY A 185 -16.26 -5.13 0.85
C GLY A 185 -17.32 -6.22 1.00
N THR A 186 -17.28 -7.31 0.21
CA THR A 186 -18.19 -8.47 0.34
C THR A 186 -17.43 -9.75 0.74
N SER A 187 -16.39 -9.61 1.57
CA SER A 187 -15.27 -10.53 1.69
C SER A 187 -15.68 -11.93 2.22
N ASN A 188 -15.77 -12.90 1.32
CA ASN A 188 -15.81 -14.31 1.75
C ASN A 188 -14.42 -14.70 2.26
N LYS A 189 -14.40 -15.45 3.36
CA LYS A 189 -13.17 -15.76 4.11
C LYS A 189 -13.02 -17.26 4.24
N ASN A 190 -11.83 -17.77 3.98
CA ASN A 190 -11.52 -19.18 4.19
C ASN A 190 -10.12 -19.38 4.80
N PHE A 191 -9.78 -20.63 5.10
CA PHE A 191 -8.43 -21.03 5.46
C PHE A 191 -7.51 -21.14 4.24
N GLY A 192 -8.07 -21.37 3.05
CA GLY A 192 -7.26 -21.54 1.86
C GLY A 192 -8.03 -21.41 0.55
N ILE A 193 -7.29 -21.36 -0.54
CA ILE A 193 -7.83 -21.34 -1.91
C ILE A 193 -6.94 -22.16 -2.84
N MET A 194 -7.58 -22.99 -3.66
CA MET A 194 -6.93 -23.71 -4.74
C MET A 194 -7.32 -23.09 -6.08
N PHE A 195 -6.37 -22.96 -6.99
CA PHE A 195 -6.60 -22.42 -8.33
C PHE A 195 -5.57 -22.94 -9.32
N ASN A 196 -5.84 -22.78 -10.61
CA ASN A 196 -4.96 -23.17 -11.69
C ASN A 196 -4.37 -21.95 -12.39
N ILE A 197 -3.09 -22.04 -12.76
CA ILE A 197 -2.44 -21.16 -13.73
C ILE A 197 -2.15 -22.00 -14.98
N LYS A 198 -2.61 -21.53 -16.14
CA LYS A 198 -2.36 -22.18 -17.43
C LYS A 198 -1.37 -21.35 -18.25
N ASN A 199 -0.23 -21.92 -18.60
CA ASN A 199 0.67 -21.31 -19.55
C ASN A 199 0.08 -21.41 -20.95
N LYS A 200 -0.30 -20.27 -21.55
CA LYS A 200 -0.77 -20.20 -22.93
C LYS A 200 0.29 -19.74 -23.93
N SER A 201 1.47 -19.39 -23.45
CA SER A 201 2.60 -19.06 -24.33
C SER A 201 3.12 -20.31 -25.04
N GLY A 202 3.87 -20.10 -26.12
CA GLY A 202 4.59 -21.17 -26.82
C GLY A 202 5.90 -21.58 -26.13
N GLU A 203 6.26 -20.91 -25.03
CA GLU A 203 7.52 -21.09 -24.31
C GLU A 203 7.26 -21.44 -22.84
N GLU A 204 8.29 -21.78 -22.08
CA GLU A 204 8.16 -21.98 -20.64
C GLU A 204 8.02 -20.63 -19.93
N ILE A 205 7.18 -20.59 -18.88
CA ILE A 205 7.07 -19.43 -18.00
C ILE A 205 7.46 -19.85 -16.59
N SER A 206 8.07 -18.92 -15.84
CA SER A 206 8.43 -19.14 -14.45
C SER A 206 7.56 -18.25 -13.56
N ILE A 207 6.84 -18.86 -12.61
CA ILE A 207 6.10 -18.15 -11.57
C ILE A 207 7.06 -17.89 -10.42
N GLN A 208 7.40 -16.62 -10.21
CA GLN A 208 8.42 -16.20 -9.24
C GLN A 208 7.83 -15.83 -7.87
N GLY A 209 6.51 -15.67 -7.78
CA GLY A 209 5.83 -15.38 -6.52
C GLY A 209 4.33 -15.26 -6.67
N LEU A 210 3.66 -15.10 -5.53
CA LEU A 210 2.22 -14.93 -5.43
C LEU A 210 1.87 -13.86 -4.41
N SER A 211 0.72 -13.21 -4.60
CA SER A 211 0.16 -12.31 -3.60
C SER A 211 -1.28 -12.70 -3.25
N PHE A 212 -1.67 -12.44 -2.02
CA PHE A 212 -3.01 -12.74 -1.51
C PHE A 212 -3.47 -11.72 -0.47
N TYR A 213 -4.78 -11.56 -0.33
CA TYR A 213 -5.39 -10.65 0.63
C TYR A 213 -5.90 -11.40 1.86
N THR A 214 -5.85 -10.73 3.01
CA THR A 214 -6.41 -11.25 4.25
C THR A 214 -7.12 -10.15 5.04
N ASP A 215 -8.19 -10.46 5.78
CA ASP A 215 -8.76 -9.53 6.76
C ASP A 215 -7.99 -9.47 8.08
N ILE A 216 -6.98 -10.32 8.23
CA ILE A 216 -6.17 -10.41 9.43
C ILE A 216 -5.20 -9.22 9.48
N THR A 217 -5.03 -8.62 10.65
CA THR A 217 -4.04 -7.55 10.94
C THR A 217 -2.93 -7.99 11.90
N LYS A 218 -3.00 -9.22 12.38
CA LYS A 218 -2.03 -9.88 13.27
C LYS A 218 -1.11 -10.81 12.48
N ASN A 219 -0.14 -11.42 13.17
CA ASN A 219 0.68 -12.47 12.58
C ASN A 219 -0.18 -13.69 12.21
N VAL A 220 -0.02 -14.16 10.99
CA VAL A 220 -0.67 -15.35 10.43
C VAL A 220 0.38 -16.23 9.78
N LYS A 221 0.29 -17.55 9.97
CA LYS A 221 1.16 -18.49 9.27
C LYS A 221 0.54 -18.82 7.93
N TYR A 222 1.36 -18.88 6.90
CA TYR A 222 0.94 -19.26 5.57
C TYR A 222 1.75 -20.46 5.06
N THR A 223 1.17 -21.19 4.12
CA THR A 223 1.88 -22.18 3.32
C THR A 223 1.35 -22.14 1.90
N ILE A 224 2.26 -22.21 0.92
CA ILE A 224 1.94 -22.25 -0.50
C ILE A 224 2.45 -23.57 -1.05
N TYR A 225 1.58 -24.24 -1.78
CA TYR A 225 1.88 -25.47 -2.49
C TYR A 225 1.63 -25.31 -3.99
N THR A 226 2.30 -26.14 -4.77
CA THR A 226 2.07 -26.29 -6.20
C THR A 226 1.92 -27.75 -6.59
N ARG A 227 1.25 -28.00 -7.72
CA ARG A 227 1.00 -29.33 -8.25
C ARG A 227 0.92 -29.32 -9.78
N LEU A 228 1.63 -30.24 -10.42
CA LEU A 228 1.55 -30.44 -11.86
C LEU A 228 0.17 -30.98 -12.28
N TYR A 229 -0.33 -30.53 -13.43
CA TYR A 229 -1.63 -30.91 -14.00
C TYR A 229 -2.87 -30.41 -13.23
N GLY A 230 -2.72 -29.28 -12.52
CA GLY A 230 -3.82 -28.58 -11.86
C GLY A 230 -4.16 -29.07 -10.45
N TYR A 231 -5.09 -28.39 -9.78
CA TYR A 231 -5.47 -28.70 -8.40
C TYR A 231 -6.44 -29.89 -8.29
N GLU A 232 -7.16 -30.22 -9.36
CA GLU A 232 -8.35 -31.07 -9.31
C GLU A 232 -8.09 -32.47 -8.79
N TYR A 233 -6.95 -33.05 -9.18
CA TYR A 233 -6.57 -34.39 -8.76
C TYR A 233 -5.79 -34.39 -7.43
N GLY A 234 -5.59 -33.23 -6.80
CA GLY A 234 -4.87 -33.07 -5.54
C GLY A 234 -5.74 -32.67 -4.35
N MET A 235 -7.04 -32.46 -4.54
CA MET A 235 -7.89 -31.81 -3.53
C MET A 235 -7.96 -32.57 -2.19
N ASP A 236 -7.86 -33.90 -2.22
CA ASP A 236 -8.08 -34.75 -1.05
C ASP A 236 -6.79 -35.25 -0.37
N SER A 237 -5.60 -34.89 -0.88
CA SER A 237 -4.34 -35.30 -0.27
C SER A 237 -3.20 -34.32 -0.54
N LEU A 238 -2.59 -33.83 0.55
CA LEU A 238 -1.39 -32.98 0.51
C LEU A 238 -0.14 -33.72 0.01
N ASP A 239 -0.11 -35.04 0.04
CA ASP A 239 1.04 -35.83 -0.44
C ASP A 239 1.25 -35.69 -1.96
N MET A 240 0.22 -35.23 -2.68
CA MET A 240 0.28 -34.94 -4.10
C MET A 240 0.75 -33.51 -4.43
N TRP A 241 1.10 -32.73 -3.41
CA TRP A 241 1.50 -31.33 -3.54
C TRP A 241 2.96 -31.12 -3.16
N THR A 242 3.62 -30.24 -3.89
CA THR A 242 4.97 -29.76 -3.54
C THR A 242 4.84 -28.43 -2.81
N LYS A 243 5.36 -28.35 -1.59
CA LYS A 243 5.42 -27.09 -0.84
C LYS A 243 6.51 -26.20 -1.44
N ILE A 244 6.17 -24.95 -1.74
CA ILE A 244 7.07 -23.98 -2.38
C ILE A 244 7.29 -22.70 -1.55
N ALA A 245 6.46 -22.46 -0.53
CA ALA A 245 6.69 -21.38 0.41
C ALA A 245 6.01 -21.69 1.75
N GLN A 246 6.59 -21.22 2.84
CA GLN A 246 5.95 -21.22 4.16
C GLN A 246 6.55 -20.12 5.02
N GLY A 247 5.75 -19.55 5.92
CA GLY A 247 6.27 -18.54 6.83
C GLY A 247 5.21 -17.96 7.75
N THR A 248 5.61 -16.90 8.44
CA THR A 248 4.71 -16.06 9.25
C THR A 248 4.80 -14.64 8.74
N VAL A 249 3.64 -14.03 8.48
CA VAL A 249 3.53 -12.65 8.00
C VAL A 249 2.56 -11.88 8.86
N LYS A 250 2.79 -10.58 9.02
CA LYS A 250 1.78 -9.70 9.61
C LYS A 250 0.73 -9.42 8.55
N GLY A 251 -0.51 -9.83 8.81
CA GLY A 251 -1.63 -9.51 7.94
C GLY A 251 -1.81 -8.00 7.78
N LYS A 252 -2.22 -7.57 6.59
CA LYS A 252 -2.33 -6.15 6.23
C LYS A 252 -3.79 -5.66 6.11
N GLY A 253 -4.76 -6.45 6.57
CA GLY A 253 -6.18 -6.15 6.43
C GLY A 253 -6.69 -6.20 4.99
N GLU A 254 -7.99 -5.96 4.81
CA GLU A 254 -8.73 -6.35 3.59
C GLU A 254 -8.28 -5.65 2.31
N PHE A 255 -7.52 -4.55 2.42
CA PHE A 255 -7.18 -3.67 1.30
C PHE A 255 -5.72 -3.75 0.86
N SER A 256 -4.87 -4.52 1.55
CA SER A 256 -3.45 -4.61 1.25
C SER A 256 -3.00 -6.06 1.07
N PRO A 257 -2.37 -6.43 -0.05
CA PRO A 257 -1.93 -7.79 -0.28
C PRO A 257 -0.65 -8.10 0.52
N ILE A 258 -0.57 -9.35 0.96
CA ILE A 258 0.68 -10.00 1.32
C ILE A 258 1.30 -10.51 0.03
N VAL A 259 2.59 -10.25 -0.19
CA VAL A 259 3.35 -10.73 -1.33
C VAL A 259 4.39 -11.72 -0.81
N ILE A 260 4.45 -12.91 -1.40
CA ILE A 260 5.43 -13.96 -1.12
C ILE A 260 6.21 -14.21 -2.40
N SER A 261 7.52 -14.01 -2.34
CA SER A 261 8.37 -13.90 -3.52
C SER A 261 9.86 -14.05 -3.19
N GLY A 262 10.68 -14.31 -4.22
CA GLY A 262 12.14 -14.27 -4.08
C GLY A 262 12.64 -15.41 -3.22
N ASP A 263 13.53 -15.14 -2.27
CA ASP A 263 14.08 -16.16 -1.38
C ASP A 263 13.01 -16.87 -0.50
N ASP A 264 11.83 -16.25 -0.34
CA ASP A 264 10.70 -16.83 0.39
C ASP A 264 9.77 -17.68 -0.49
N PHE A 265 10.07 -17.83 -1.79
CA PHE A 265 9.23 -18.55 -2.76
C PHE A 265 10.08 -19.37 -3.74
N ASP A 266 9.95 -20.70 -3.67
CA ASP A 266 10.53 -21.58 -4.68
C ASP A 266 9.79 -21.38 -6.02
N ALA A 267 10.50 -20.81 -7.00
CA ALA A 267 9.95 -20.53 -8.32
C ALA A 267 9.37 -21.79 -8.98
N VAL A 268 8.27 -21.62 -9.73
CA VAL A 268 7.57 -22.73 -10.38
C VAL A 268 7.57 -22.53 -11.88
N ASP A 269 8.31 -23.38 -12.58
CA ASP A 269 8.34 -23.41 -14.04
C ASP A 269 7.13 -24.18 -14.58
N ILE A 270 6.43 -23.57 -15.54
CA ILE A 270 5.26 -24.13 -16.21
C ILE A 270 5.58 -24.19 -17.70
N SER A 271 5.83 -25.40 -18.21
CA SER A 271 6.12 -25.60 -19.62
C SER A 271 4.95 -25.16 -20.52
N ALA A 272 5.25 -24.90 -21.79
CA ALA A 272 4.27 -24.41 -22.77
C ALA A 272 2.98 -25.25 -22.79
N SER A 273 1.83 -24.58 -22.82
CA SER A 273 0.48 -25.20 -22.82
C SER A 273 0.08 -26.01 -21.57
N ASN A 274 0.94 -26.14 -20.56
CA ASN A 274 0.62 -26.87 -19.34
C ASN A 274 -0.17 -26.04 -18.33
N THR A 275 -0.82 -26.75 -17.41
CA THR A 275 -1.53 -26.19 -16.26
C THR A 275 -0.84 -26.61 -14.97
N GLN A 276 -0.64 -25.65 -14.09
CA GLN A 276 -0.12 -25.85 -12.74
C GLN A 276 -1.18 -25.45 -11.71
N GLY A 277 -1.42 -26.30 -10.73
CA GLY A 277 -2.28 -26.02 -9.58
C GLY A 277 -1.50 -25.34 -8.48
N PHE A 278 -2.13 -24.40 -7.79
CA PHE A 278 -1.60 -23.73 -6.61
C PHE A 278 -2.59 -23.85 -5.46
N PHE A 279 -2.08 -23.95 -4.24
CA PHE A 279 -2.88 -23.96 -3.01
C PHE A 279 -2.23 -23.05 -1.98
N ILE A 280 -2.95 -22.00 -1.58
CA ILE A 280 -2.54 -21.10 -0.50
C ILE A 280 -3.35 -21.46 0.74
N THR A 281 -2.69 -21.64 1.88
CA THR A 281 -3.33 -21.97 3.16
C THR A 281 -2.84 -21.06 4.26
N LEU A 282 -3.73 -20.72 5.19
CA LEU A 282 -3.44 -19.99 6.42
C LEU A 282 -3.74 -20.87 7.64
N ASP A 283 -3.06 -20.62 8.76
CA ASP A 283 -3.37 -21.28 10.05
C ASP A 283 -4.63 -20.70 10.74
N SER A 284 -5.25 -19.69 10.15
CA SER A 284 -6.49 -19.09 10.61
C SER A 284 -7.40 -18.70 9.45
N LYS A 285 -8.71 -18.65 9.71
CA LYS A 285 -9.69 -18.21 8.72
C LYS A 285 -9.52 -16.71 8.50
N GLY A 286 -9.22 -16.34 7.27
CA GLY A 286 -9.05 -14.93 6.91
C GLY A 286 -8.49 -14.68 5.53
N LEU A 287 -8.24 -15.73 4.74
CA LEU A 287 -7.87 -15.58 3.34
C LEU A 287 -9.10 -15.08 2.57
N LEU A 288 -8.97 -13.94 1.90
CA LEU A 288 -10.07 -13.35 1.15
C LEU A 288 -10.18 -14.00 -0.23
N TYR A 289 -11.42 -14.31 -0.62
CA TYR A 289 -11.72 -14.79 -1.96
C TYR A 289 -13.05 -14.22 -2.46
N ARG A 290 -13.22 -14.29 -3.78
CA ARG A 290 -14.44 -13.85 -4.46
C ARG A 290 -15.21 -15.05 -4.99
N THR A 291 -16.51 -15.05 -4.77
CA THR A 291 -17.42 -15.95 -5.48
C THR A 291 -17.57 -15.45 -6.91
N THR A 292 -17.39 -16.34 -7.86
CA THR A 292 -17.61 -16.09 -9.28
C THR A 292 -18.77 -16.93 -9.77
N SER A 293 -19.48 -16.45 -10.80
CA SER A 293 -20.47 -17.24 -11.53
C SER A 293 -19.83 -18.12 -12.62
N LEU A 294 -18.49 -18.09 -12.73
CA LEU A 294 -17.75 -18.94 -13.65
C LEU A 294 -17.70 -20.37 -13.16
N ASP A 295 -17.80 -21.32 -14.09
CA ASP A 295 -17.60 -22.73 -13.81
C ASP A 295 -16.13 -23.02 -13.47
N PRO A 296 -15.84 -23.99 -12.57
CA PRO A 296 -14.48 -24.46 -12.32
C PRO A 296 -13.72 -24.77 -13.61
N GLY A 297 -12.47 -24.28 -13.71
CA GLY A 297 -11.63 -24.40 -14.90
C GLY A 297 -11.80 -23.29 -15.95
N SER A 298 -12.80 -22.41 -15.81
CA SER A 298 -12.94 -21.22 -16.66
C SER A 298 -11.78 -20.25 -16.43
N THR A 299 -11.38 -19.52 -17.48
CA THR A 299 -10.38 -18.45 -17.36
C THR A 299 -10.97 -17.25 -16.61
N TYR A 300 -10.38 -16.91 -15.46
CA TYR A 300 -10.79 -15.74 -14.67
C TYR A 300 -10.08 -14.46 -15.15
N VAL A 301 -8.77 -14.54 -15.35
CA VAL A 301 -7.92 -13.44 -15.83
C VAL A 301 -6.86 -13.99 -16.80
N ARG A 302 -6.38 -13.16 -17.72
CA ARG A 302 -5.32 -13.46 -18.69
C ARG A 302 -4.47 -12.21 -18.94
N ASN A 303 -3.18 -12.39 -19.20
CA ASN A 303 -2.30 -11.38 -19.77
C ASN A 303 -2.26 -11.61 -21.29
N ASP A 304 -2.71 -10.60 -22.04
CA ASP A 304 -2.74 -10.62 -23.52
C ASP A 304 -1.43 -10.06 -24.07
#